data_AF-A0A7R9DVS0-F1
#
_entry.id   AF-A0A7R9DVS0-F1
#
_cell.length_a   1.000
_cell.length_b   1.000
_cell.length_c   1.000
_cell.angle_alpha   90.00
_cell.angle_beta   90.00
_cell.angle_gamma   90.00
#
_symmetry.space_group_name_H-M   'P 1'
#
loop_
_entity.id
_entity.type
_entity.pdbx_description
1 polymer ?
#
loop_
_entity_poly.entity_id
_entity_poly.type
_entity_poly.pdbx_seq_one_letter_code
_entity_poly.pdbx_strand_id
1 'polypeptide(L)' 'MVLIIHGFPNDISALRFEWAWQHPDKSRRLRHIPRKKLSEKSFDYCLRILSEMLQVGPWYRLSLTIRWIKQEYSQAFPVS' A
#
# COMPACT_ATOMS: atom_id res chain seq x y z
N MET A 1 -2.51 8.37 12.10
CA MET A 1 -2.07 8.39 10.69
C MET A 1 -0.55 8.53 10.66
N VAL A 2 0.15 7.65 9.94
CA VAL A 2 1.64 7.60 9.92
C VAL A 2 2.20 8.09 8.58
N LEU A 3 1.57 7.71 7.49
CA LEU A 3 1.84 8.17 6.13
C LEU A 3 0.53 8.48 5.42
N ILE A 4 0.62 9.27 4.34
CA ILE A 4 -0.47 9.50 3.39
C ILE A 4 0.01 9.27 1.96
N ILE A 5 -0.94 8.91 1.11
CA ILE A 5 -0.73 8.71 -0.32
C ILE A 5 -1.69 9.66 -1.02
N HIS A 6 -1.16 10.50 -1.91
CA HIS A 6 -1.95 11.50 -2.63
C HIS A 6 -1.49 11.61 -4.08
N GLY A 7 -2.20 12.42 -4.89
CA GLY A 7 -1.97 12.51 -6.33
C GLY A 7 -2.84 11.56 -7.16
N PHE A 8 -3.90 11.00 -6.57
CA PHE A 8 -4.90 10.24 -7.34
C PHE A 8 -5.63 11.16 -8.32
N PRO A 9 -5.94 10.69 -9.54
CA PRO A 9 -6.61 11.49 -10.57
C PRO A 9 -8.10 11.76 -10.27
N ASN A 10 -8.70 10.98 -9.37
CA ASN A 10 -10.09 11.12 -8.92
C ASN A 10 -10.32 10.28 -7.65
N ASP A 11 -11.42 10.59 -6.96
CA ASP A 11 -11.83 9.91 -5.72
C ASP A 11 -12.08 8.42 -5.93
N ILE A 12 -12.61 8.02 -7.09
CA ILE A 12 -12.84 6.60 -7.40
C ILE A 12 -11.53 5.81 -7.39
N SER A 13 -10.45 6.38 -7.92
CA SER A 13 -9.13 5.75 -7.94
C SER A 13 -8.54 5.66 -6.53
N ALA A 14 -8.72 6.71 -5.73
CA ALA A 14 -8.30 6.73 -4.33
C ALA A 14 -9.05 5.66 -3.51
N LEU A 15 -10.37 5.58 -3.63
CA LEU A 15 -11.21 4.60 -2.94
C LEU A 15 -10.87 3.16 -3.35
N ARG A 16 -10.60 2.91 -4.64
CA ARG A 16 -10.15 1.60 -5.12
C ARG A 16 -8.79 1.22 -4.54
N PHE A 17 -7.89 2.18 -4.40
CA PHE A 17 -6.60 1.98 -3.76
C PHE A 17 -6.79 1.66 -2.28
N GLU A 18 -7.53 2.48 -1.54
CA GLU A 18 -7.84 2.27 -0.12
C GLU A 18 -8.44 0.89 0.14
N TRP A 19 -9.49 0.53 -0.60
CA TRP A 19 -10.17 -0.74 -0.43
C TRP A 19 -9.24 -1.93 -0.67
N ALA A 20 -8.41 -1.87 -1.72
CA ALA A 20 -7.46 -2.95 -1.99
C ALA A 20 -6.38 -3.06 -0.92
N TRP A 21 -5.97 -1.95 -0.31
CA TRP A 21 -5.01 -1.94 0.78
C TRP A 21 -5.59 -2.51 2.09
N GLN A 22 -6.87 -2.22 2.37
CA GLN A 22 -7.60 -2.76 3.52
C GLN A 22 -7.96 -4.25 3.35
N HIS A 23 -8.18 -4.70 2.10
CA HIS A 23 -8.61 -6.07 1.78
C HIS A 23 -7.69 -6.74 0.72
N PRO A 24 -6.39 -6.93 1.02
CA PRO A 24 -5.44 -7.48 0.05
C PRO A 24 -5.78 -8.91 -0.38
N ASP A 25 -6.37 -9.71 0.50
CA ASP A 25 -6.81 -11.09 0.24
C ASP A 25 -7.99 -11.18 -0.75
N LYS A 26 -8.85 -10.16 -0.75
CA LYS A 26 -10.00 -10.06 -1.66
C LYS A 26 -9.63 -9.38 -2.98
N SER A 27 -8.59 -8.57 -2.99
CA SER A 27 -8.12 -7.88 -4.18
C SER A 27 -7.46 -8.85 -5.17
N ARG A 28 -8.06 -9.00 -6.36
CA ARG A 28 -7.56 -9.91 -7.42
C ARG A 28 -6.08 -9.65 -7.76
N ARG A 29 -5.63 -8.40 -7.68
CA ARG A 29 -4.26 -7.97 -8.01
C ARG A 29 -3.23 -8.34 -6.95
N LEU A 30 -3.67 -8.61 -5.73
CA LEU A 30 -2.83 -8.85 -4.56
C LEU A 30 -2.90 -10.31 -4.09
N ARG A 31 -3.60 -11.18 -4.83
CA ARG A 31 -3.75 -12.62 -4.49
C ARG A 31 -2.43 -13.39 -4.39
N HIS A 32 -1.40 -12.94 -5.09
CA HIS A 32 -0.07 -13.54 -5.06
C HIS A 32 0.69 -13.22 -3.77
N ILE A 33 0.23 -12.22 -3.02
CA ILE A 33 0.89 -11.77 -1.80
C ILE A 33 0.53 -12.73 -0.66
N PRO A 34 1.53 -13.27 0.06
CA PRO A 34 1.26 -14.12 1.21
C PRO A 34 0.57 -13.34 2.32
N ARG A 35 -0.37 -14.02 2.99
CA ARG A 35 -1.06 -13.50 4.18
C ARG A 35 -0.06 -13.13 5.27
N LYS A 36 -0.48 -12.22 6.14
CA LYS A 36 0.30 -11.77 7.30
C LYS A 36 0.79 -12.96 8.12
N LYS A 37 2.08 -13.00 8.44
CA LYS A 37 2.64 -14.02 9.35
C LYS A 37 2.30 -13.66 10.80
N LEU A 38 2.20 -14.66 11.69
CA LEU A 38 1.90 -14.42 13.11
C LEU A 38 2.95 -13.55 13.80
N SER A 39 4.22 -13.67 13.40
CA SER A 39 5.35 -12.88 13.92
C SER A 39 5.51 -11.50 13.25
N GLU A 40 4.81 -11.24 12.15
CA GLU A 40 4.93 -9.99 11.39
C GLU A 40 4.12 -8.88 12.08
N LYS A 41 4.74 -7.72 12.30
CA LYS A 41 4.01 -6.57 12.84
C LYS A 41 2.98 -6.12 11.81
N SER A 42 1.81 -5.68 12.27
CA SER A 42 0.76 -5.19 11.37
C SER A 42 1.24 -4.03 10.49
N PHE A 43 2.10 -3.16 11.02
CA PHE A 43 2.68 -2.05 10.29
C PHE A 43 3.58 -2.51 9.13
N ASP A 44 4.49 -3.44 9.39
CA ASP A 44 5.40 -3.99 8.39
C ASP A 44 4.61 -4.73 7.30
N TYR A 45 3.57 -5.47 7.68
CA TYR A 45 2.64 -6.08 6.73
C TYR A 45 1.96 -5.04 5.84
N CYS A 46 1.40 -3.97 6.42
CA CYS A 46 0.75 -2.91 5.66
C CYS A 46 1.71 -2.22 4.69
N LEU A 47 2.97 -1.98 5.09
CA LEU A 47 3.98 -1.40 4.22
C LEU A 47 4.41 -2.35 3.10
N ARG A 48 4.48 -3.65 3.37
CA ARG A 48 4.72 -4.66 2.35
C ARG A 48 3.60 -4.68 1.31
N ILE A 49 2.33 -4.68 1.74
CA ILE A 49 1.19 -4.56 0.81
C ILE A 49 1.28 -3.26 0.00
N LEU A 50 1.60 -2.14 0.64
CA LEU A 50 1.76 -0.86 -0.04
C LEU A 50 2.86 -0.91 -1.11
N SER A 51 4.02 -1.49 -0.80
CA SER A 51 5.12 -1.67 -1.77
C SER A 51 4.63 -2.39 -3.03
N GLU A 52 3.92 -3.51 -2.85
CA GLU A 52 3.34 -4.29 -3.96
C GLU A 52 2.30 -3.50 -4.75
N MET A 53 1.42 -2.77 -4.06
CA MET A 53 0.41 -1.94 -4.71
C MET A 53 1.05 -0.88 -5.61
N LEU A 54 2.19 -0.31 -5.25
CA LEU A 54 2.87 0.70 -6.07
C LEU A 54 3.51 0.10 -7.33
N GLN A 55 3.75 -1.22 -7.36
CA GLN A 55 4.37 -1.91 -8.48
C GLN A 55 3.35 -2.56 -9.43
N VAL A 56 2.12 -2.83 -8.97
CA VAL A 56 1.08 -3.48 -9.80
C VAL A 56 0.11 -2.49 -10.44
N GLY A 57 -0.34 -2.82 -11.65
CA GLY A 57 -1.30 -1.99 -12.39
C GLY A 57 -2.69 -2.03 -11.75
N PRO A 58 -3.43 -0.92 -11.68
CA PRO A 58 -3.21 0.33 -12.43
C PRO A 58 -2.33 1.37 -11.71
N TRP A 59 -1.89 1.10 -10.48
CA TRP A 59 -1.38 2.15 -9.59
C TRP A 59 0.03 2.62 -9.93
N TYR A 60 0.90 1.77 -10.48
CA TYR A 60 2.25 2.18 -10.92
C TYR A 60 2.23 3.28 -12.00
N ARG A 61 1.11 3.45 -12.72
CA ARG A 61 0.95 4.48 -13.77
C ARG A 61 0.48 5.81 -13.22
N LEU A 62 0.07 5.85 -11.96
CA LEU A 62 -0.42 7.05 -11.32
C LEU A 62 0.79 7.81 -10.73
N SER A 63 0.79 9.13 -10.86
CA SER A 63 1.80 10.01 -10.25
C SER A 63 1.55 10.16 -8.74
N LEU A 64 1.51 9.04 -8.02
CA LEU A 64 1.26 9.00 -6.58
C LEU A 64 2.49 9.48 -5.81
N THR A 65 2.24 10.27 -4.78
CA THR A 65 3.25 10.71 -3.83
C THR A 65 2.95 10.12 -2.46
N ILE A 66 3.97 9.57 -1.82
CA ILE A 66 3.91 9.05 -0.46
C ILE A 66 4.60 10.06 0.46
N ARG A 67 3.90 10.48 1.50
CA ARG A 67 4.42 11.41 2.49
C ARG A 67 4.31 10.82 3.88
N TRP A 68 5.44 10.74 4.57
CA TRP A 68 5.50 10.41 5.99
C TRP A 68 5.03 11.61 6.81
N ILE A 69 3.99 11.41 7.62
CA ILE A 69 3.51 12.41 8.59
C ILE A 69 4.34 12.32 9.86
N LYS A 70 4.68 11.10 10.28
CA LYS A 70 5.48 10.82 11.47
C LYS A 70 6.83 10.23 11.05
N GLN A 71 7.90 10.99 11.24
CA GLN A 71 9.24 10.63 10.76
C GLN A 71 9.84 9.45 11.52
N GLU A 72 9.43 9.25 12.78
CA GLU A 72 9.89 8.13 13.61
C GLU A 72 9.46 6.75 13.09
N TYR A 73 8.50 6.71 12.16
CA TYR A 73 8.04 5.49 11.49
C TYR A 73 8.54 5.38 10.04
N SER A 74 9.29 6.37 9.56
CA SER A 74 9.81 6.35 8.20
C SER A 74 10.75 5.16 8.03
N GLN A 75 10.52 4.40 6.97
CA GLN A 75 11.37 3.28 6.61
C GLN A 75 11.40 3.14 5.09
N ALA A 76 12.49 2.57 4.58
CA ALA A 76 12.56 2.20 3.17
C ALA A 76 11.48 1.16 2.85
N PHE A 77 10.90 1.25 1.65
CA PHE A 77 9.96 0.22 1.21
C PHE A 77 10.70 -1.11 1.07
N PRO A 78 10.13 -2.22 1.60
CA PRO A 78 10.71 -3.52 1.40
C PRO A 78 10.75 -3.82 -0.09
N VAL A 79 11.92 -4.24 -0.57
CA VAL A 79 12.11 -4.71 -1.94
C VAL A 79 11.50 -6.11 -2.02
N SER A 80 10.59 -6.29 -2.98
CA SER A 80 9.88 -7.54 -3.23
C SER A 80 10.79 -8.64 -3.78
#